data_AF-A0A673T8H2-F1
#
_entry.id   AF-A0A673T8H2-F1
#
_cell.length_a   1.000
_cell.length_b   1.000
_cell.length_c   1.000
_cell.angle_alpha   90.00
_cell.angle_beta   90.00
_cell.angle_gamma   90.00
#
_symmetry.space_group_name_H-M   'P 1'
#
loop_
_entity.id
_entity.type
_entity.pdbx_description
1 polymer ?
#
loop_
_entity_poly.entity_id
_entity_poly.type
_entity_poly.pdbx_seq_one_letter_code
_entity_poly.pdbx_strand_id
1 'polypeptide(L)'
;NIFDQRAIENELLAQNIHVIRRRFEDVSEKGSLDQDRRLFMDGQEVAVVYFRDGYMPSQYSGQNWEARLLLERSCAIKCPDIATQLAGTKKVQQELSRMGVLEMLLPGQPETVSRLRATFAGLYSLDMGEEGDQAITEALAAPSQFVLKPQREGGGNNLYGEEMVQALERLKDSEERASYILMEKIEPEPFGNCLLRPGNPVRVVQCISELGIFGVYVRQGKTLVMNKHVGHLLRTKAIEHADGGVAAGVAVLDNPYPV
;
A
#
# COMPACT_ATOMS: atom_id res chain seq x y z
N ASN A 1 -5.35 3.62 15.15
CA ASN A 1 -6.06 2.33 14.94
C ASN A 1 -5.45 1.22 15.82
N ILE A 2 -5.51 1.35 17.15
CA ILE A 2 -4.83 0.41 18.07
C ILE A 2 -5.58 -0.90 18.28
N PHE A 3 -6.92 -0.86 18.31
CA PHE A 3 -7.73 -2.07 18.54
C PHE A 3 -7.57 -3.10 17.41
N ASP A 4 -7.45 -2.64 16.17
CA ASP A 4 -7.08 -3.47 15.01
C ASP A 4 -5.72 -4.17 15.19
N GLN A 5 -4.73 -3.48 15.77
CA GLN A 5 -3.43 -4.09 16.07
C GLN A 5 -3.55 -5.13 17.21
N ARG A 6 -4.33 -4.80 18.23
CA ARG A 6 -4.57 -5.70 19.38
C ARG A 6 -5.25 -7.02 18.97
N ALA A 7 -6.06 -7.03 17.93
CA ALA A 7 -6.64 -8.28 17.41
C ALA A 7 -5.55 -9.30 17.02
N ILE A 8 -4.50 -8.86 16.31
CA ILE A 8 -3.35 -9.71 15.97
C ILE A 8 -2.55 -10.10 17.21
N GLU A 9 -2.35 -9.17 18.15
CA GLU A 9 -1.65 -9.46 19.42
C GLU A 9 -2.38 -10.55 20.23
N ASN A 10 -3.71 -10.53 20.26
CA ASN A 10 -4.52 -11.52 20.97
C ASN A 10 -4.41 -12.91 20.34
N GLU A 11 -4.44 -13.02 19.00
CA GLU A 11 -4.28 -14.28 18.28
C GLU A 11 -2.88 -14.89 18.48
N LEU A 12 -1.84 -14.05 18.51
CA LEU A 12 -0.47 -14.48 18.81
C LEU A 12 -0.35 -14.94 20.28
N LEU A 13 -0.93 -14.19 21.21
CA LEU A 13 -0.93 -14.53 22.63
C LEU A 13 -1.64 -15.85 22.90
N ALA A 14 -2.74 -16.15 22.20
CA ALA A 14 -3.43 -17.43 22.28
C ALA A 14 -2.55 -18.63 21.87
N GLN A 15 -1.48 -18.37 21.11
CA GLN A 15 -0.44 -19.34 20.74
C GLN A 15 0.84 -19.23 21.57
N ASN A 16 0.80 -18.49 22.69
CA ASN A 16 1.92 -18.18 23.58
C ASN A 16 3.05 -17.36 22.92
N ILE A 17 2.76 -16.65 21.83
CA ILE A 17 3.68 -15.73 21.18
C ILE A 17 3.42 -14.33 21.72
N HIS A 18 4.46 -13.73 22.30
CA HIS A 18 4.36 -12.42 22.96
C HIS A 18 4.73 -11.30 22.00
N VAL A 19 4.02 -10.17 22.11
CA VAL A 19 4.29 -8.96 21.32
C VAL A 19 4.75 -7.84 22.24
N ILE A 20 5.84 -7.18 21.86
CA ILE A 20 6.25 -5.89 22.42
C ILE A 20 6.00 -4.79 21.39
N ARG A 21 5.40 -3.68 21.82
CA ARG A 21 5.12 -2.53 20.96
C ARG A 21 6.19 -1.48 21.17
N ARG A 22 6.86 -1.07 20.10
CA ARG A 22 7.95 -0.08 20.13
C ARG A 22 7.81 0.88 18.95
N ARG A 23 8.13 2.14 19.17
CA ARG A 23 8.30 3.15 18.12
C ARG A 23 9.74 3.09 17.61
N PHE A 24 10.02 3.75 16.49
CA PHE A 24 11.38 3.86 15.97
C PHE A 24 12.33 4.51 16.98
N GLU A 25 11.86 5.51 17.73
CA GLU A 25 12.67 6.17 18.77
C GLU A 25 13.08 5.20 19.88
N ASP A 26 12.18 4.29 20.28
CA ASP A 26 12.49 3.28 21.30
C ASP A 26 13.52 2.27 20.76
N VAL A 27 13.48 1.96 19.45
CA VAL A 27 14.47 1.11 18.77
C VAL A 27 15.82 1.82 18.66
N SER A 28 15.85 3.11 18.35
CA SER A 28 17.09 3.90 18.35
C SER A 28 17.75 3.93 19.72
N GLU A 29 16.95 4.06 20.79
CA GLU A 29 17.46 4.17 22.16
C GLU A 29 17.90 2.81 22.73
N LYS A 30 17.15 1.73 22.46
CA LYS A 30 17.28 0.46 23.20
C LYS A 30 17.50 -0.76 22.32
N GLY A 31 17.39 -0.61 21.01
CA GLY A 31 17.63 -1.68 20.05
C GLY A 31 19.12 -1.92 19.86
N SER A 32 19.51 -3.18 19.86
CA SER A 32 20.90 -3.57 19.57
C SER A 32 20.96 -4.87 18.79
N LEU A 33 22.10 -5.06 18.13
CA LEU A 33 22.44 -6.30 17.43
C LEU A 33 23.61 -6.97 18.15
N ASP A 34 23.54 -8.29 18.33
CA ASP A 34 24.70 -9.06 18.79
C ASP A 34 25.68 -9.35 17.64
N GLN A 35 26.71 -10.16 17.90
CA GLN A 35 27.73 -10.52 16.91
C GLN A 35 27.16 -11.28 15.69
N ASP A 36 26.09 -12.04 15.90
CA ASP A 36 25.39 -12.80 14.85
C ASP A 36 24.26 -11.98 14.19
N ARG A 37 24.14 -10.69 14.54
CA ARG A 37 23.08 -9.76 14.13
C ARG A 37 21.68 -10.17 14.58
N ARG A 38 21.54 -10.96 15.65
CA ARG A 38 20.25 -11.15 16.32
C ARG A 38 19.81 -9.84 16.94
N LEU A 39 18.53 -9.50 16.75
CA LEU A 39 17.95 -8.27 17.26
C LEU A 39 17.57 -8.44 18.72
N PHE A 40 18.00 -7.52 19.59
CA PHE A 40 17.58 -7.46 20.97
C PHE A 40 16.87 -6.14 21.26
N MET A 41 15.77 -6.22 22.00
CA MET A 41 15.04 -5.08 22.55
C MET A 41 14.87 -5.32 24.05
N ASP A 42 15.35 -4.39 24.88
CA ASP A 42 15.27 -4.50 26.35
C ASP A 42 15.82 -5.84 26.89
N GLY A 43 16.88 -6.37 26.25
CA GLY A 43 17.51 -7.64 26.61
C GLY A 43 16.78 -8.91 26.11
N GLN A 44 15.68 -8.77 25.38
CA GLN A 44 14.93 -9.89 24.79
C GLN A 44 15.22 -10.02 23.29
N GLU A 45 15.49 -11.24 22.83
CA GLU A 45 15.69 -11.53 21.41
C GLU A 45 14.37 -11.38 20.65
N VAL A 46 14.39 -10.65 19.52
CA VAL A 46 13.23 -10.39 18.67
C VAL A 46 13.31 -11.27 17.42
N ALA A 47 12.34 -12.15 17.25
CA ALA A 47 12.24 -13.03 16.10
C ALA A 47 11.60 -12.37 14.86
N VAL A 48 10.61 -11.51 15.07
CA VAL A 48 9.82 -10.87 13.98
C VAL A 48 9.64 -9.38 14.27
N VAL A 49 9.87 -8.56 13.25
CA VAL A 49 9.57 -7.13 13.23
C VAL A 49 8.36 -6.92 12.34
N TYR A 50 7.21 -6.63 12.95
CA TYR A 50 5.96 -6.34 12.24
C TYR A 50 5.68 -4.85 12.20
N PHE A 51 5.82 -4.24 11.02
CA PHE A 51 5.68 -2.80 10.86
C PHE A 51 4.20 -2.39 10.82
N ARG A 52 3.82 -1.48 11.73
CA ARG A 52 2.53 -0.76 11.72
C ARG A 52 2.71 0.75 11.54
N ASP A 53 3.93 1.15 11.18
CA ASP A 53 4.41 2.51 10.97
C ASP A 53 5.55 2.49 9.93
N GLY A 54 5.99 3.65 9.42
CA GLY A 54 7.11 3.74 8.48
C GLY A 54 6.77 3.51 7.00
N TYR A 55 5.54 3.88 6.60
CA TYR A 55 5.09 3.86 5.21
C TYR A 55 4.94 5.28 4.61
N MET A 56 5.11 6.34 5.42
CA MET A 56 5.09 7.74 5.01
C MET A 56 6.36 8.48 5.45
N PRO A 57 6.84 9.47 4.66
CA PRO A 57 8.02 10.25 5.03
C PRO A 57 7.90 10.98 6.38
N SER A 58 6.70 11.45 6.74
CA SER A 58 6.45 12.15 8.01
C SER A 58 6.68 11.29 9.26
N GLN A 59 6.80 9.97 9.10
CA GLN A 59 7.08 9.03 10.18
C GLN A 59 8.60 8.85 10.42
N TYR A 60 9.43 9.48 9.59
CA TYR A 60 10.88 9.33 9.62
C TYR A 60 11.60 10.63 10.01
N SER A 61 12.15 10.65 11.22
CA SER A 61 13.28 11.50 11.57
C SER A 61 14.61 10.89 11.08
N GLY A 62 15.73 11.62 11.20
CA GLY A 62 17.06 11.06 10.92
C GLY A 62 17.38 9.81 11.76
N GLN A 63 17.02 9.83 13.05
CA GLN A 63 17.19 8.68 13.95
C GLN A 63 16.26 7.52 13.57
N ASN A 64 15.04 7.81 13.10
CA ASN A 64 14.10 6.76 12.69
C ASN A 64 14.59 6.03 11.43
N TRP A 65 15.32 6.73 10.54
CA TRP A 65 16.00 6.08 9.42
C TRP A 65 17.09 5.11 9.89
N GLU A 66 17.89 5.51 10.88
CA GLU A 66 18.91 4.65 11.48
C GLU A 66 18.28 3.45 12.20
N ALA A 67 17.18 3.63 12.94
CA ALA A 67 16.43 2.54 13.55
C ALA A 67 15.90 1.56 12.49
N ARG A 68 15.30 2.07 11.40
CA ARG A 68 14.84 1.21 10.31
C ARG A 68 15.99 0.41 9.71
N LEU A 69 17.14 1.05 9.47
CA LEU A 69 18.33 0.36 8.98
C LEU A 69 18.82 -0.72 9.95
N LEU A 70 18.83 -0.45 11.26
CA LEU A 70 19.19 -1.43 12.30
C LEU A 70 18.26 -2.66 12.25
N LEU A 71 16.95 -2.44 12.16
CA LEU A 71 15.95 -3.51 12.05
C LEU A 71 16.17 -4.35 10.80
N GLU A 72 16.36 -3.73 9.63
CA GLU A 72 16.57 -4.45 8.36
C GLU A 72 17.87 -5.25 8.35
N ARG A 73 18.95 -4.73 8.96
CA ARG A 73 20.26 -5.42 9.06
C ARG A 73 20.24 -6.62 10.01
N SER A 74 19.23 -6.74 10.86
CA SER A 74 19.09 -7.84 11.81
C SER A 74 18.66 -9.16 11.16
N CYS A 75 18.88 -10.25 11.87
CA CYS A 75 18.41 -11.60 11.53
C CYS A 75 16.92 -11.81 11.79
N ALA A 76 16.23 -10.88 12.47
CA ALA A 76 14.79 -10.96 12.66
C ALA A 76 14.06 -10.98 11.30
N ILE A 77 12.91 -11.64 11.23
CA ILE A 77 12.05 -11.64 10.03
C ILE A 77 11.32 -10.30 9.99
N LYS A 78 11.34 -9.61 8.85
CA LYS A 78 10.64 -8.34 8.69
C LYS A 78 9.30 -8.57 7.96
N CYS A 79 8.26 -7.88 8.40
CA CYS A 79 6.94 -7.89 7.79
C CYS A 79 6.47 -6.45 7.57
N PRO A 80 6.68 -5.87 6.36
CA PRO A 80 7.52 -6.37 5.26
C PRO A 80 9.03 -6.08 5.47
N ASP A 81 9.91 -6.83 4.79
CA ASP A 81 11.29 -6.38 4.57
C ASP A 81 11.34 -5.20 3.58
N ILE A 82 12.44 -4.45 3.55
CA ILE A 82 12.51 -3.21 2.74
C ILE A 82 12.29 -3.46 1.25
N ALA A 83 12.72 -4.60 0.71
CA ALA A 83 12.50 -4.96 -0.69
C ALA A 83 11.03 -5.24 -0.98
N THR A 84 10.34 -5.94 -0.07
CA THR A 84 8.89 -6.18 -0.15
C THR A 84 8.10 -4.88 -0.01
N GLN A 85 8.56 -3.92 0.80
CA GLN A 85 7.95 -2.58 0.83
C GLN A 85 8.11 -1.85 -0.52
N LEU A 86 9.29 -1.91 -1.15
CA LEU A 86 9.53 -1.32 -2.47
C LEU A 86 8.66 -1.97 -3.56
N ALA A 87 8.42 -3.28 -3.47
CA ALA A 87 7.52 -3.99 -4.38
C ALA A 87 6.06 -3.47 -4.30
N GLY A 88 5.66 -2.83 -3.19
CA GLY A 88 4.35 -2.21 -3.03
C GLY A 88 4.22 -0.80 -3.63
N THR A 89 5.30 -0.24 -4.18
CA THR A 89 5.27 1.11 -4.78
C THR A 89 4.37 1.16 -6.02
N LYS A 90 3.78 2.34 -6.26
CA LYS A 90 2.94 2.58 -7.44
C LYS A 90 3.75 2.47 -8.73
N LYS A 91 5.04 2.85 -8.72
CA LYS A 91 5.94 2.65 -9.85
C LYS A 91 6.14 1.16 -10.17
N VAL A 92 6.38 0.30 -9.18
CA VAL A 92 6.45 -1.15 -9.43
C VAL A 92 5.12 -1.68 -9.95
N GLN A 93 3.98 -1.25 -9.40
CA GLN A 93 2.66 -1.62 -9.93
C GLN A 93 2.52 -1.28 -11.42
N GLN A 94 2.93 -0.08 -11.84
CA GLN A 94 2.90 0.33 -13.24
C GLN A 94 3.88 -0.47 -14.11
N GLU A 95 5.11 -0.70 -13.66
CA GLU A 95 6.09 -1.46 -14.44
C GLU A 95 5.68 -2.93 -14.62
N LEU A 96 4.96 -3.52 -13.64
CA LEU A 96 4.39 -4.86 -13.76
C LEU A 96 3.32 -4.98 -14.85
N SER A 97 2.66 -3.89 -15.27
CA SER A 97 1.64 -3.93 -16.32
C SER A 97 2.25 -4.01 -17.73
N ARG A 98 3.55 -3.72 -17.88
CA ARG A 98 4.24 -3.80 -19.18
C ARG A 98 4.23 -5.24 -19.71
N MET A 99 4.02 -5.35 -21.02
CA MET A 99 4.07 -6.64 -21.72
C MET A 99 5.43 -7.33 -21.50
N GLY A 100 5.41 -8.60 -21.13
CA GLY A 100 6.61 -9.42 -20.89
C GLY A 100 7.19 -9.34 -19.47
N VAL A 101 6.84 -8.33 -18.66
CA VAL A 101 7.41 -8.19 -17.30
C VAL A 101 6.89 -9.27 -16.36
N LEU A 102 5.57 -9.54 -16.37
CA LEU A 102 5.01 -10.65 -15.59
C LEU A 102 5.57 -12.00 -16.04
N GLU A 103 5.73 -12.23 -17.34
CA GLU A 103 6.30 -13.46 -17.88
C GLU A 103 7.76 -13.65 -17.45
N MET A 104 8.53 -12.57 -17.38
CA MET A 104 9.91 -12.58 -16.88
C MET A 104 9.97 -12.94 -15.38
N LEU A 105 9.05 -12.41 -14.57
CA LEU A 105 9.02 -12.64 -13.12
C LEU A 105 8.39 -13.99 -12.74
N LEU A 106 7.47 -14.49 -13.55
CA LEU A 106 6.74 -15.74 -13.34
C LEU A 106 6.91 -16.68 -14.55
N PRO A 107 8.15 -17.09 -14.86
CA PRO A 107 8.42 -17.94 -16.03
C PRO A 107 7.70 -19.28 -15.90
N GLY A 108 7.09 -19.73 -16.99
CA GLY A 108 6.36 -21.00 -17.05
C GLY A 108 4.99 -21.02 -16.34
N GLN A 109 4.45 -19.85 -15.97
CA GLN A 109 3.16 -19.75 -15.26
C GLN A 109 2.10 -18.94 -16.03
N PRO A 110 1.76 -19.32 -17.28
CA PRO A 110 0.90 -18.52 -18.15
C PRO A 110 -0.51 -18.27 -17.59
N GLU A 111 -1.09 -19.25 -16.88
CA GLU A 111 -2.40 -19.08 -16.26
C GLU A 111 -2.38 -18.05 -15.11
N THR A 112 -1.32 -18.06 -14.30
CA THR A 112 -1.13 -17.07 -13.23
C THR A 112 -0.94 -15.67 -13.83
N VAL A 113 -0.11 -15.56 -14.87
CA VAL A 113 0.09 -14.30 -15.61
C VAL A 113 -1.23 -13.79 -16.18
N SER A 114 -2.03 -14.66 -16.79
CA SER A 114 -3.35 -14.30 -17.34
C SER A 114 -4.30 -13.78 -16.25
N ARG A 115 -4.41 -14.48 -15.11
CA ARG A 115 -5.24 -14.03 -13.99
C ARG A 115 -4.79 -12.69 -13.41
N LEU A 116 -3.48 -12.47 -13.27
CA LEU A 116 -2.94 -11.20 -12.78
C LEU A 116 -3.23 -10.06 -13.76
N ARG A 117 -2.91 -10.26 -15.04
CA ARG A 117 -3.09 -9.25 -16.09
C ARG A 117 -4.55 -8.84 -16.26
N ALA A 118 -5.49 -9.78 -16.11
CA ALA A 118 -6.93 -9.49 -16.16
C ALA A 118 -7.41 -8.50 -15.08
N THR A 119 -6.61 -8.25 -14.04
CA THR A 119 -6.93 -7.29 -12.97
C THR A 119 -6.32 -5.91 -13.16
N PHE A 120 -5.46 -5.73 -14.17
CA PHE A 120 -4.78 -4.45 -14.39
C PHE A 120 -5.67 -3.50 -15.19
N ALA A 121 -5.86 -2.29 -14.68
CA ALA A 121 -6.33 -1.16 -15.46
C ALA A 121 -5.17 -0.51 -16.25
N GLY A 122 -5.46 0.53 -17.04
CA GLY A 122 -4.44 1.35 -17.67
C GLY A 122 -3.46 1.94 -16.63
N LEU A 123 -2.16 1.69 -16.83
CA LEU A 123 -1.08 2.12 -15.94
C LEU A 123 0.06 2.65 -16.82
N TYR A 124 0.43 3.91 -16.62
CA TYR A 124 1.32 4.62 -17.54
C TYR A 124 2.49 5.25 -16.79
N SER A 125 3.69 5.06 -17.34
CA SER A 125 4.87 5.76 -16.85
C SER A 125 4.75 7.25 -17.16
N LEU A 126 5.28 8.08 -16.26
CA LEU A 126 5.47 9.50 -16.51
C LEU A 126 6.94 9.86 -16.63
N ASP A 127 7.85 8.89 -16.76
CA ASP A 127 9.27 9.18 -17.01
C ASP A 127 9.45 10.04 -18.28
N MET A 128 10.55 10.79 -18.36
CA MET A 128 10.86 11.61 -19.53
C MET A 128 10.93 10.76 -20.80
N GLY A 129 10.24 11.20 -21.85
CA GLY A 129 10.18 10.52 -23.14
C GLY A 129 8.77 10.39 -23.70
N GLU A 130 8.67 9.82 -24.90
CA GLU A 130 7.45 9.77 -25.70
C GLU A 130 6.27 9.11 -24.96
N GLU A 131 6.51 7.99 -24.26
CA GLU A 131 5.46 7.30 -23.47
C GLU A 131 4.85 8.23 -22.42
N GLY A 132 5.71 8.90 -21.66
CA GLY A 132 5.26 9.83 -20.63
C GLY A 132 4.54 11.02 -21.27
N ASP A 133 5.09 11.61 -22.33
CA ASP A 133 4.52 12.79 -23.00
C ASP A 133 3.13 12.52 -23.55
N GLN A 134 2.95 11.33 -24.12
CA GLN A 134 1.65 10.85 -24.57
C GLN A 134 0.68 10.70 -23.39
N ALA A 135 1.09 10.03 -22.31
CA ALA A 135 0.25 9.84 -21.13
C ALA A 135 -0.21 11.18 -20.51
N ILE A 136 0.69 12.16 -20.42
CA ILE A 136 0.32 13.52 -19.96
C ILE A 136 -0.69 14.16 -20.91
N THR A 137 -0.46 14.07 -22.23
CA THR A 137 -1.35 14.65 -23.24
C THR A 137 -2.75 14.06 -23.16
N GLU A 138 -2.86 12.73 -23.03
CA GLU A 138 -4.12 12.02 -22.86
C GLU A 138 -4.84 12.41 -21.56
N ALA A 139 -4.10 12.50 -20.45
CA ALA A 139 -4.65 12.93 -19.16
C ALA A 139 -5.18 14.37 -19.18
N LEU A 140 -4.48 15.29 -19.85
CA LEU A 140 -4.92 16.67 -19.99
C LEU A 140 -6.15 16.79 -20.90
N ALA A 141 -6.29 15.92 -21.90
CA ALA A 141 -7.46 15.89 -22.78
C ALA A 141 -8.71 15.31 -22.11
N ALA A 142 -8.54 14.32 -21.22
CA ALA A 142 -9.65 13.65 -20.53
C ALA A 142 -9.39 13.45 -19.02
N PRO A 143 -9.28 14.54 -18.23
CA PRO A 143 -8.80 14.48 -16.84
C PRO A 143 -9.71 13.71 -15.88
N SER A 144 -10.99 13.51 -16.22
CA SER A 144 -11.90 12.70 -15.42
C SER A 144 -11.59 11.21 -15.48
N GLN A 145 -10.86 10.74 -16.50
CA GLN A 145 -10.56 9.32 -16.74
C GLN A 145 -9.27 8.85 -16.06
N PHE A 146 -8.53 9.73 -15.39
CA PHE A 146 -7.23 9.40 -14.83
C PHE A 146 -7.08 9.82 -13.37
N VAL A 147 -6.09 9.21 -12.73
CA VAL A 147 -5.61 9.53 -11.39
C VAL A 147 -4.09 9.63 -11.44
N LEU A 148 -3.53 10.71 -10.90
CA LEU A 148 -2.10 10.90 -10.77
C LEU A 148 -1.66 10.48 -9.36
N LYS A 149 -0.71 9.54 -9.28
CA LYS A 149 -0.34 8.91 -8.00
C LYS A 149 1.15 9.09 -7.69
N PRO A 150 1.50 9.74 -6.58
CA PRO A 150 2.89 9.74 -6.09
C PRO A 150 3.26 8.40 -5.46
N GLN A 151 4.56 8.19 -5.20
CA GLN A 151 5.05 7.02 -4.44
C GLN A 151 4.77 7.18 -2.93
N ARG A 152 3.49 7.11 -2.53
CA ARG A 152 3.01 7.24 -1.15
C ARG A 152 1.94 6.19 -0.84
N GLU A 153 1.71 5.96 0.46
CA GLU A 153 0.75 4.98 0.99
C GLU A 153 -0.21 5.62 2.02
N GLY A 154 -1.27 4.91 2.38
CA GLY A 154 -2.16 5.31 3.48
C GLY A 154 -3.33 6.22 3.11
N GLY A 155 -3.53 6.51 1.83
CA GLY A 155 -4.62 7.36 1.31
C GLY A 155 -4.39 8.86 1.52
N GLY A 156 -5.09 9.68 0.74
CA GLY A 156 -5.02 11.15 0.79
C GLY A 156 -3.86 11.76 0.01
N ASN A 157 -3.22 11.02 -0.90
CA ASN A 157 -2.02 11.46 -1.62
C ASN A 157 -2.23 11.60 -3.13
N ASN A 158 -3.31 11.02 -3.67
CA ASN A 158 -3.54 11.02 -5.11
C ASN A 158 -4.12 12.35 -5.56
N LEU A 159 -3.82 12.76 -6.79
CA LEU A 159 -4.35 13.96 -7.41
C LEU A 159 -5.38 13.58 -8.48
N TYR A 160 -6.48 14.33 -8.52
CA TYR A 160 -7.62 14.08 -9.40
C TYR A 160 -8.07 15.39 -10.05
N GLY A 161 -8.75 15.30 -11.20
CA GLY A 161 -9.43 16.45 -11.83
C GLY A 161 -8.52 17.67 -11.99
N GLU A 162 -8.96 18.82 -11.49
CA GLU A 162 -8.23 20.09 -11.63
C GLU A 162 -6.85 20.07 -10.96
N GLU A 163 -6.72 19.49 -9.76
CA GLU A 163 -5.42 19.37 -9.08
C GLU A 163 -4.43 18.52 -9.88
N MET A 164 -4.91 17.45 -10.53
CA MET A 164 -4.11 16.64 -11.43
C MET A 164 -3.67 17.45 -12.65
N VAL A 165 -4.58 18.20 -13.28
CA VAL A 165 -4.26 19.03 -14.46
C VAL A 165 -3.17 20.05 -14.12
N GLN A 166 -3.34 20.81 -13.04
CA GLN A 166 -2.35 21.80 -12.60
C GLN A 166 -0.99 21.15 -12.30
N ALA A 167 -0.99 19.98 -11.66
CA ALA A 167 0.24 19.24 -11.40
C ALA A 167 0.92 18.77 -12.68
N LEU A 168 0.16 18.21 -13.64
CA LEU A 168 0.69 17.74 -14.92
C LEU A 168 1.26 18.87 -15.77
N GLU A 169 0.58 20.02 -15.84
CA GLU A 169 1.08 21.22 -16.55
C GLU A 169 2.43 21.68 -16.01
N ARG A 170 2.59 21.67 -14.68
CA ARG A 170 3.87 22.01 -14.03
C ARG A 170 4.95 20.94 -14.23
N LEU A 171 4.57 19.66 -14.21
CA LEU A 171 5.49 18.53 -14.25
C LEU A 171 5.96 18.17 -15.65
N LYS A 172 5.22 18.58 -16.70
CA LYS A 172 5.45 18.16 -18.09
C LYS A 172 6.91 18.24 -18.53
N ASP A 173 7.57 19.35 -18.21
CA ASP A 173 8.95 19.63 -18.62
C ASP A 173 9.98 19.44 -17.47
N SER A 174 9.56 18.82 -16.36
CA SER A 174 10.39 18.62 -15.15
C SER A 174 10.65 17.13 -14.91
N GLU A 175 11.90 16.77 -14.60
CA GLU A 175 12.30 15.41 -14.19
C GLU A 175 11.50 14.90 -12.97
N GLU A 176 10.92 15.80 -12.16
CA GLU A 176 10.08 15.42 -11.02
C GLU A 176 8.87 14.57 -11.41
N ARG A 177 8.43 14.60 -12.67
CA ARG A 177 7.33 13.77 -13.19
C ARG A 177 7.55 12.27 -12.97
N ALA A 178 8.79 11.79 -12.91
CA ALA A 178 9.15 10.41 -12.60
C ALA A 178 8.78 9.97 -11.17
N SER A 179 8.47 10.92 -10.28
CA SER A 179 7.96 10.63 -8.93
C SER A 179 6.52 10.15 -8.92
N TYR A 180 5.84 10.20 -10.06
CA TYR A 180 4.43 9.87 -10.23
C TYR A 180 4.23 8.77 -11.27
N ILE A 181 3.07 8.13 -11.18
CA ILE A 181 2.50 7.35 -12.29
C ILE A 181 1.12 7.92 -12.62
N LEU A 182 0.66 7.67 -13.84
CA LEU A 182 -0.71 7.90 -14.23
C LEU A 182 -1.46 6.55 -14.24
N MET A 183 -2.70 6.53 -13.78
CA MET A 183 -3.54 5.34 -13.81
C MET A 183 -4.93 5.69 -14.32
N GLU A 184 -5.49 4.82 -15.14
CA GLU A 184 -6.91 4.85 -15.51
C GLU A 184 -7.78 4.81 -14.25
N LYS A 185 -8.73 5.73 -14.17
CA LYS A 185 -9.68 5.81 -13.07
C LYS A 185 -10.78 4.78 -13.28
N ILE A 186 -10.90 3.87 -12.32
CA ILE A 186 -12.02 2.93 -12.27
C ILE A 186 -13.25 3.67 -11.76
N GLU A 187 -14.36 3.57 -12.48
CA GLU A 187 -15.65 4.19 -12.12
C GLU A 187 -16.72 3.10 -11.89
N PRO A 188 -16.84 2.56 -10.66
CA PRO A 188 -17.85 1.57 -10.33
C PRO A 188 -19.27 2.15 -10.42
N GLU A 189 -20.26 1.28 -10.68
CA GLU A 189 -21.67 1.66 -10.57
C GLU A 189 -22.01 2.09 -9.14
N PRO A 190 -22.58 3.29 -8.94
CA PRO A 190 -22.98 3.74 -7.61
C PRO A 190 -24.20 2.98 -7.09
N PHE A 191 -24.27 2.81 -5.77
CA PHE A 191 -25.42 2.22 -5.10
C PHE A 191 -25.79 3.00 -3.84
N GLY A 192 -27.08 2.99 -3.47
CA GLY A 192 -27.55 3.65 -2.25
C GLY A 192 -27.13 2.88 -1.00
N ASN A 193 -26.47 3.55 -0.04
CA ASN A 193 -26.17 2.96 1.27
C ASN A 193 -26.21 4.04 2.37
N CYS A 194 -26.10 3.59 3.62
CA CYS A 194 -26.15 4.40 4.81
C CYS A 194 -24.77 4.42 5.51
N LEU A 195 -24.14 5.58 5.59
CA LEU A 195 -22.84 5.74 6.23
C LEU A 195 -22.99 6.20 7.69
N LEU A 196 -22.42 5.43 8.62
CA LEU A 196 -22.38 5.74 10.05
C LEU A 196 -20.99 6.23 10.44
N ARG A 197 -20.92 7.44 11.00
CA ARG A 197 -19.68 8.01 11.54
C ARG A 197 -19.93 8.63 12.91
N PRO A 198 -19.04 8.43 13.90
CA PRO A 198 -19.15 9.09 15.20
C PRO A 198 -19.29 10.61 15.06
N GLY A 199 -20.16 11.21 15.86
CA GLY A 199 -20.39 12.66 15.88
C GLY A 199 -21.12 13.24 14.65
N ASN A 200 -21.53 12.40 13.69
CA ASN A 200 -22.24 12.84 12.50
C ASN A 200 -23.65 12.21 12.45
N PRO A 201 -24.66 12.92 11.88
CA PRO A 201 -25.94 12.31 11.61
C PRO A 201 -25.79 11.19 10.57
N VAL A 202 -26.70 10.24 10.63
CA VAL A 202 -26.81 9.17 9.64
C VAL A 202 -27.02 9.77 8.25
N ARG A 203 -26.22 9.34 7.26
CA ARG A 203 -26.32 9.82 5.88
C ARG A 203 -26.67 8.67 4.94
N VAL A 204 -27.82 8.79 4.26
CA VAL A 204 -28.15 7.95 3.10
C VAL A 204 -27.61 8.65 1.86
N VAL A 205 -26.67 8.01 1.17
CA VAL A 205 -25.92 8.61 0.06
C VAL A 205 -25.65 7.55 -1.03
N GLN A 206 -25.26 8.02 -2.21
CA GLN A 206 -24.69 7.15 -3.24
C GLN A 206 -23.26 6.80 -2.87
N CYS A 207 -22.94 5.52 -2.97
CA CYS A 207 -21.67 4.95 -2.55
C CYS A 207 -21.02 4.15 -3.67
N ILE A 208 -19.72 3.98 -3.53
CA ILE A 208 -18.92 2.99 -4.26
C ILE A 208 -18.06 2.22 -3.24
N SER A 209 -17.74 0.97 -3.57
CA SER A 209 -16.94 0.09 -2.71
C SER A 209 -15.63 -0.31 -3.36
N GLU A 210 -14.64 -0.59 -2.52
CA GLU A 210 -13.33 -1.12 -2.89
C GLU A 210 -13.07 -2.40 -2.07
N LEU A 211 -12.97 -3.54 -2.77
CA LEU A 211 -12.73 -4.85 -2.16
C LEU A 211 -11.22 -5.11 -2.05
N GLY A 212 -10.74 -5.31 -0.84
CA GLY A 212 -9.39 -5.79 -0.55
C GLY A 212 -9.39 -7.26 -0.12
N ILE A 213 -8.37 -8.01 -0.54
CA ILE A 213 -8.12 -9.39 -0.12
C ILE A 213 -6.80 -9.45 0.64
N PHE A 214 -6.81 -10.01 1.84
CA PHE A 214 -5.60 -10.17 2.64
C PHE A 214 -4.82 -11.40 2.17
N GLY A 215 -3.59 -11.19 1.71
CA GLY A 215 -2.62 -12.24 1.40
C GLY A 215 -1.60 -12.43 2.52
N VAL A 216 -1.24 -13.67 2.81
CA VAL A 216 -0.19 -14.05 3.76
C VAL A 216 0.73 -15.07 3.09
N TYR A 217 2.02 -14.78 3.07
CA TYR A 217 3.04 -15.73 2.66
C TYR A 217 4.22 -15.76 3.63
N VAL A 218 4.89 -16.90 3.72
CA VAL A 218 6.13 -17.09 4.46
C VAL A 218 7.09 -17.89 3.59
N ARG A 219 8.35 -17.48 3.56
CA ARG A 219 9.43 -18.20 2.87
C ARG A 219 10.58 -18.49 3.81
N GLN A 220 11.22 -19.63 3.63
CA GLN A 220 12.51 -19.97 4.24
C GLN A 220 13.55 -20.05 3.13
N GLY A 221 14.47 -19.08 3.09
CA GLY A 221 15.37 -18.91 1.95
C GLY A 221 14.59 -18.67 0.66
N LYS A 222 14.70 -19.60 -0.29
CA LYS A 222 13.99 -19.58 -1.59
C LYS A 222 12.72 -20.45 -1.58
N THR A 223 12.44 -21.18 -0.51
CA THR A 223 11.31 -22.10 -0.43
C THR A 223 10.10 -21.40 0.17
N LEU A 224 9.00 -21.39 -0.56
CA LEU A 224 7.71 -20.88 -0.07
C LEU A 224 7.08 -21.93 0.85
N VAL A 225 6.91 -21.59 2.13
CA VAL A 225 6.37 -22.52 3.15
C VAL A 225 4.90 -22.23 3.48
N MET A 226 4.42 -21.03 3.18
CA MET A 226 3.01 -20.66 3.24
C MET A 226 2.70 -19.63 2.16
N ASN A 227 1.54 -19.74 1.51
CA ASN A 227 0.98 -18.74 0.61
C ASN A 227 -0.55 -18.91 0.57
N LYS A 228 -1.28 -17.98 1.16
CA LYS A 228 -2.73 -18.07 1.38
C LYS A 228 -3.39 -16.70 1.28
N HIS A 229 -4.65 -16.69 0.87
CA HIS A 229 -5.57 -15.59 1.23
C HIS A 229 -6.21 -15.93 2.58
N VAL A 230 -6.40 -14.93 3.45
CA VAL A 230 -6.85 -15.15 4.84
C VAL A 230 -8.12 -14.38 5.21
N GLY A 231 -8.66 -13.61 4.27
CA GLY A 231 -9.87 -12.83 4.50
C GLY A 231 -10.01 -11.70 3.49
N HIS A 232 -11.00 -10.85 3.75
CA HIS A 232 -11.31 -9.71 2.92
C HIS A 232 -11.56 -8.46 3.77
N LEU A 233 -11.57 -7.32 3.11
CA LEU A 233 -11.99 -6.04 3.66
C LEU A 233 -12.73 -5.29 2.56
N LEU A 234 -14.02 -5.04 2.74
CA LEU A 234 -14.74 -4.10 1.89
C LEU A 234 -14.68 -2.71 2.55
N ARG A 235 -14.29 -1.72 1.77
CA ARG A 235 -14.33 -0.31 2.17
C ARG A 235 -15.33 0.40 1.28
N THR A 236 -16.25 1.14 1.89
CA THR A 236 -17.28 1.87 1.16
C THR A 236 -17.15 3.35 1.45
N LYS A 237 -17.29 4.20 0.42
CA LYS A 237 -17.24 5.66 0.54
C LYS A 237 -18.37 6.30 -0.22
N ALA A 238 -18.72 7.52 0.16
CA ALA A 238 -19.65 8.34 -0.60
C ALA A 238 -19.03 8.77 -1.94
N ILE A 239 -19.84 8.89 -3.00
CA ILE A 239 -19.37 9.11 -4.37
C ILE A 239 -18.65 10.45 -4.56
N GLU A 240 -18.95 11.46 -3.73
CA GLU A 240 -18.31 12.78 -3.78
C GLU A 240 -16.82 12.75 -3.42
N HIS A 241 -16.33 11.66 -2.82
CA HIS A 241 -14.95 11.55 -2.40
C HIS A 241 -14.07 10.89 -3.47
N ALA A 242 -13.14 11.66 -4.04
CA ALA A 242 -12.19 11.15 -5.04
C ALA A 242 -11.19 10.13 -4.45
N ASP A 243 -10.57 10.43 -3.31
CA ASP A 243 -9.69 9.51 -2.59
C ASP A 243 -10.47 8.61 -1.60
N GLY A 244 -9.80 7.71 -0.89
CA GLY A 244 -10.39 6.75 0.03
C GLY A 244 -9.59 6.59 1.33
N GLY A 245 -9.79 5.45 2.00
CA GLY A 245 -9.10 5.10 3.24
C GLY A 245 -9.92 5.34 4.50
N VAL A 246 -10.00 4.32 5.36
CA VAL A 246 -10.69 4.39 6.65
C VAL A 246 -9.89 5.26 7.63
N ALA A 247 -8.57 5.05 7.68
CA ALA A 247 -7.68 5.82 8.55
C ALA A 247 -7.59 7.30 8.15
N ALA A 248 -7.79 7.61 6.86
CA ALA A 248 -7.88 8.97 6.33
C ALA A 248 -9.26 9.63 6.59
N GLY A 249 -10.22 8.92 7.18
CA GLY A 249 -11.56 9.45 7.49
C GLY A 249 -12.55 9.46 6.32
N VAL A 250 -12.17 8.91 5.15
CA VAL A 250 -12.96 9.01 3.91
C VAL A 250 -13.85 7.80 3.67
N ALA A 251 -13.36 6.58 3.90
CA ALA A 251 -14.15 5.36 3.78
C ALA A 251 -14.71 4.90 5.13
N VAL A 252 -15.70 4.01 5.12
CA VAL A 252 -16.15 3.20 6.26
C VAL A 252 -15.88 1.72 5.98
N LEU A 253 -15.91 0.90 7.03
CA LEU A 253 -15.87 -0.55 6.92
C LEU A 253 -17.21 -1.07 6.39
N ASP A 254 -17.17 -2.09 5.55
CA ASP A 254 -18.34 -2.74 4.96
C ASP A 254 -18.09 -4.24 4.80
N ASN A 255 -19.11 -5.00 4.40
CA ASN A 255 -19.01 -6.42 4.06
C ASN A 255 -19.59 -6.69 2.67
N PRO A 256 -18.94 -7.52 1.84
CA PRO A 256 -19.49 -7.88 0.55
C PRO A 256 -20.74 -8.75 0.73
N TYR A 257 -21.86 -8.33 0.15
CA TYR A 257 -23.06 -9.16 0.02
C TYR A 257 -23.03 -9.84 -1.36
N PRO A 258 -22.82 -11.17 -1.45
CA PRO A 258 -22.81 -11.86 -2.74
C PRO A 258 -24.19 -11.81 -3.40
N VAL A 259 -24.25 -11.36 -4.65
CA VAL A 259 -25.46 -11.26 -5.48
C VAL A 259 -25.42 -12.30 -6.58
#